data_AF-A0A9W5YCT1-F1
#
_entry.id   AF-A0A9W5YCT1-F1
#
_cell.length_a   1.000
_cell.length_b   1.000
_cell.length_c   1.000
_cell.angle_alpha   90.00
_cell.angle_beta   90.00
_cell.angle_gamma   90.00
#
_symmetry.space_group_name_H-M   'P 1'
#
loop_
_entity.id
_entity.type
_entity.pdbx_description
1 polymer ?
#
loop_
_entity_poly.entity_id
_entity_poly.type
_entity_poly.pdbx_seq_one_letter_code
_entity_poly.pdbx_strand_id
1 'polypeptide(L)'
;MKKTLLIIVIIIGVIIGGYKIYEINDSKQTKESTKAEIPTIDKENETRDMDNPNDDMELYFIEPIKITDSNTIINTLSQNNWSKECLDSLLGDYDNIISRPTDLCAGGTVMFYRTYNNEGLKVQFTSNENYNHIYSLIFNDEYKDKIIGDIDMNSSFEDIISMYDAPHFINEEVGLIGYKCEDFYMFFIGKDKLQEISFYSRIDYDETSIEKAIMAYEKTGMTDEFTNMIWDDYDYTAGESGLIFYDYDSRGVVASLDVADNNMKVTIYGNFIGNITDEISLPTDAHKITKMKDELKNRGIEILLEEDLVYNCELERLKEYDELKGELVDEYGEKSPDGNMLLLNAFSMYTGNRIKIYDETQENLFVELWGVDNYGWINDRYLIYTQAMDEMLFGEGNNKYGIFIYDCLEKKEISVVSFEEREAIFLTSWDKNTIGYNIEEENSSKEYTLEYTFDEEGNISIGKVKQYKK
;
A
#
# COMPACT_ATOMS: atom_id res chain seq x y z
N MET A 1 27.35 20.93 41.18
CA MET A 1 27.86 20.14 40.04
C MET A 1 27.57 18.66 40.29
N LYS A 2 26.57 18.10 39.59
CA LYS A 2 26.25 16.66 39.40
C LYS A 2 24.75 16.52 39.08
N LYS A 3 24.33 16.78 37.84
CA LYS A 3 23.06 16.31 37.23
C LYS A 3 23.11 16.47 35.69
N THR A 4 24.09 15.86 35.04
CA THR A 4 24.21 15.89 33.56
C THR A 4 24.71 14.55 32.99
N LEU A 5 24.43 13.42 33.64
CA LEU A 5 24.94 12.11 33.20
C LEU A 5 23.90 10.98 33.24
N LEU A 6 22.61 11.28 33.05
CA LEU A 6 21.55 10.26 33.09
C LEU A 6 20.68 10.18 31.83
N ILE A 7 21.01 10.91 30.75
CA ILE A 7 20.21 10.90 29.51
C ILE A 7 20.90 10.13 28.35
N ILE A 8 22.21 9.85 28.46
CA ILE A 8 22.96 9.17 27.37
C ILE A 8 22.89 7.63 27.46
N VAL A 9 22.40 7.04 28.54
CA VAL A 9 22.33 5.57 28.70
C VAL A 9 21.02 4.97 28.19
N ILE A 10 19.96 5.76 28.00
CA ILE A 10 18.65 5.26 27.52
C ILE A 10 18.61 5.20 25.98
N ILE A 11 19.38 6.04 25.28
CA ILE A 11 19.40 6.06 23.80
C ILE A 11 20.24 4.91 23.20
N ILE A 12 21.19 4.35 23.96
CA ILE A 12 22.01 3.20 23.49
C ILE A 12 21.32 1.85 23.80
N GLY A 13 20.32 1.81 24.69
CA GLY A 13 19.60 0.58 25.06
C GLY A 13 18.58 0.10 24.01
N VAL A 14 18.10 0.99 23.14
CA VAL A 14 17.06 0.68 22.14
C VAL A 14 17.66 0.08 20.85
N ILE A 15 18.94 0.31 20.57
CA ILE A 15 19.59 -0.14 19.31
C ILE A 15 20.09 -1.61 19.39
N ILE A 16 20.12 -2.24 20.56
CA ILE A 16 20.66 -3.62 20.75
C ILE A 16 19.58 -4.64 21.16
N GLY A 17 18.34 -4.21 21.42
CA GLY A 17 17.27 -5.08 21.94
C GLY A 17 16.49 -5.91 20.91
N GLY A 18 16.60 -5.58 19.61
CA GLY A 18 15.74 -6.17 18.55
C GLY A 18 16.21 -7.51 17.96
N TYR A 19 17.30 -8.12 18.43
CA TYR A 19 17.93 -9.26 17.75
C TYR A 19 17.97 -10.58 18.52
N LYS A 20 17.15 -10.77 19.57
CA LYS A 20 17.11 -12.03 20.33
C LYS A 20 15.71 -12.38 20.86
N ILE A 21 14.82 -12.82 19.98
CA ILE A 21 13.73 -13.74 20.36
C ILE A 21 13.56 -14.77 19.23
N TYR A 22 14.42 -15.78 19.22
CA TYR A 22 14.10 -17.10 18.66
C TYR A 22 14.91 -18.11 19.49
N GLU A 23 14.33 -18.56 20.59
CA GLU A 23 14.66 -19.86 21.18
C GLU A 23 13.59 -20.29 22.21
N ILE A 24 12.96 -21.41 21.88
CA ILE A 24 12.37 -22.44 22.77
C ILE A 24 10.96 -22.15 23.33
N ASN A 25 9.98 -22.88 22.81
CA ASN A 25 9.32 -23.88 23.66
C ASN A 25 8.69 -25.03 22.87
N ASP A 26 9.47 -26.11 22.83
CA ASP A 26 9.07 -27.45 22.47
C ASP A 26 8.26 -28.03 23.64
N SER A 27 6.93 -28.08 23.53
CA SER A 27 6.13 -28.86 24.48
C SER A 27 4.94 -29.56 23.82
N LYS A 28 5.11 -30.88 23.76
CA LYS A 28 4.12 -31.94 23.51
C LYS A 28 2.70 -31.58 23.95
N GLN A 29 1.76 -31.64 23.01
CA GLN A 29 0.45 -32.24 23.26
C GLN A 29 0.00 -33.09 22.06
N THR A 30 0.05 -34.40 22.27
CA THR A 30 -0.79 -35.39 21.59
C THR A 30 -2.27 -35.10 21.86
N LYS A 31 -3.08 -34.96 20.81
CA LYS A 31 -4.38 -35.65 20.75
C LYS A 31 -4.94 -35.73 19.33
N GLU A 32 -5.40 -36.95 19.06
CA GLU A 32 -6.10 -37.49 17.90
C GLU A 32 -7.12 -36.53 17.26
N SER A 33 -7.06 -36.41 15.92
CA SER A 33 -8.28 -36.37 15.12
C SER A 33 -8.04 -36.96 13.73
N THR A 34 -9.14 -37.46 13.18
CA THR A 34 -9.33 -38.49 12.17
C THR A 34 -8.81 -38.18 10.76
N LYS A 35 -8.21 -39.20 10.14
CA LYS A 35 -7.81 -39.30 8.74
C LYS A 35 -8.96 -38.97 7.78
N ALA A 36 -8.69 -38.11 6.80
CA ALA A 36 -9.23 -38.22 5.45
C ALA A 36 -8.10 -38.66 4.51
N GLU A 37 -8.38 -39.65 3.67
CA GLU A 37 -7.42 -40.34 2.80
C GLU A 37 -7.10 -39.51 1.56
N ILE A 38 -5.82 -39.22 1.32
CA ILE A 38 -5.29 -38.77 0.02
C ILE A 38 -4.73 -40.00 -0.72
N PRO A 39 -4.95 -40.15 -2.04
CA PRO A 39 -4.48 -41.32 -2.79
C PRO A 39 -2.96 -41.42 -2.81
N THR A 40 -2.47 -42.63 -2.57
CA THR A 40 -1.05 -43.00 -2.56
C THR A 40 -0.55 -43.15 -3.99
N ILE A 41 0.51 -42.43 -4.35
CA ILE A 41 1.29 -42.68 -5.57
C ILE A 41 2.33 -43.76 -5.24
N ASP A 42 2.34 -44.82 -6.05
CA ASP A 42 3.25 -45.97 -5.95
C ASP A 42 4.72 -45.53 -5.95
N LYS A 43 5.45 -45.95 -4.90
CA LYS A 43 6.91 -45.89 -4.84
C LYS A 43 7.48 -47.26 -5.21
N GLU A 44 7.98 -47.40 -6.43
CA GLU A 44 8.97 -48.44 -6.78
C GLU A 44 10.34 -47.79 -7.05
N ASN A 45 11.27 -48.06 -6.13
CA ASN A 45 12.72 -48.19 -6.25
C ASN A 45 13.44 -47.56 -7.46
N GLU A 46 14.21 -46.50 -7.20
CA GLU A 46 15.61 -46.44 -7.65
C GLU A 46 16.49 -45.89 -6.52
N THR A 47 17.38 -46.73 -6.00
CA THR A 47 18.55 -46.34 -5.22
C THR A 47 19.50 -45.57 -6.13
N ARG A 48 19.64 -44.25 -5.92
CA ARG A 48 20.77 -43.47 -6.42
C ARG A 48 21.69 -43.09 -5.26
N ASP A 49 22.98 -43.33 -5.48
CA ASP A 49 24.08 -43.01 -4.59
C ASP A 49 24.07 -41.52 -4.23
N MET A 50 23.99 -41.23 -2.93
CA MET A 50 24.20 -39.89 -2.38
C MET A 50 25.69 -39.63 -2.25
N ASP A 51 26.28 -38.94 -3.23
CA ASP A 51 27.60 -38.29 -3.11
C ASP A 51 27.71 -37.10 -4.09
N ASN A 52 26.86 -36.08 -3.91
CA ASN A 52 27.15 -34.69 -4.33
C ASN A 52 26.16 -33.69 -3.66
N PRO A 53 26.57 -32.67 -2.89
CA PRO A 53 25.66 -31.69 -2.30
C PRO A 53 25.31 -30.52 -3.22
N ASN A 54 25.61 -30.61 -4.53
CA ASN A 54 25.35 -29.56 -5.51
C ASN A 54 24.21 -29.93 -6.48
N ASP A 55 23.25 -30.76 -6.06
CA ASP A 55 22.08 -31.06 -6.90
C ASP A 55 21.19 -29.81 -7.01
N ASP A 56 21.27 -29.24 -8.21
CA ASP A 56 20.37 -28.33 -8.89
C ASP A 56 18.96 -28.31 -8.28
N MET A 57 18.65 -27.22 -7.57
CA MET A 57 17.27 -26.83 -7.36
C MET A 57 16.76 -26.40 -8.74
N GLU A 58 16.05 -27.28 -9.45
CA GLU A 58 15.30 -26.90 -10.65
C GLU A 58 14.27 -25.85 -10.20
N LEU A 59 14.59 -24.58 -10.42
CA LEU A 59 13.64 -23.47 -10.37
C LEU A 59 12.58 -23.74 -11.44
N TYR A 60 11.47 -24.38 -11.05
CA TYR A 60 10.33 -24.59 -11.92
C TYR A 60 9.63 -23.25 -12.13
N PHE A 61 10.03 -22.53 -13.18
CA PHE A 61 9.23 -21.42 -13.69
C PHE A 61 7.92 -21.99 -14.24
N ILE A 62 6.85 -21.86 -13.46
CA ILE A 62 5.52 -22.24 -13.92
C ILE A 62 5.06 -21.17 -14.92
N GLU A 63 4.71 -21.60 -16.13
CA GLU A 63 4.25 -20.69 -17.18
C GLU A 63 2.96 -19.96 -16.75
N PRO A 64 2.77 -18.70 -17.20
CA PRO A 64 1.54 -17.97 -16.94
C PRO A 64 0.31 -18.61 -17.61
N ILE A 65 -0.85 -18.53 -16.96
CA ILE A 65 -2.12 -19.03 -17.51
C ILE A 65 -2.67 -18.04 -18.55
N LYS A 66 -3.16 -18.56 -19.68
CA LYS A 66 -3.84 -17.78 -20.73
C LYS A 66 -5.35 -17.82 -20.54
N ILE A 67 -5.97 -16.67 -20.34
CA ILE A 67 -7.43 -16.53 -20.19
C ILE A 67 -8.03 -15.97 -21.49
N THR A 68 -9.15 -16.53 -21.98
CA THR A 68 -9.68 -16.25 -23.34
C THR A 68 -11.13 -15.74 -23.39
N ASP A 69 -11.77 -15.48 -22.26
CA ASP A 69 -13.16 -14.99 -22.23
C ASP A 69 -13.26 -13.48 -22.47
N SER A 70 -14.31 -13.02 -23.15
CA SER A 70 -14.34 -11.69 -23.77
C SER A 70 -15.21 -10.62 -23.09
N ASN A 71 -15.83 -10.88 -21.94
CA ASN A 71 -16.88 -10.00 -21.37
C ASN A 71 -16.72 -9.72 -19.87
N THR A 72 -15.54 -9.35 -19.39
CA THR A 72 -15.37 -8.90 -17.99
C THR A 72 -14.52 -7.64 -17.88
N ILE A 73 -14.59 -6.99 -16.71
CA ILE A 73 -13.81 -5.78 -16.39
C ILE A 73 -12.31 -6.03 -16.59
N ILE A 74 -11.81 -7.18 -16.13
CA ILE A 74 -10.39 -7.56 -16.24
C ILE A 74 -9.97 -7.68 -17.71
N ASN A 75 -10.74 -8.39 -18.54
CA ASN A 75 -10.39 -8.55 -19.95
C ASN A 75 -10.41 -7.24 -20.72
N THR A 76 -11.34 -6.35 -20.38
CA THR A 76 -11.41 -5.02 -21.02
C THR A 76 -10.20 -4.17 -20.62
N LEU A 77 -9.78 -4.22 -19.36
CA LEU A 77 -8.60 -3.48 -18.88
C LEU A 77 -7.30 -4.02 -19.48
N SER A 78 -7.15 -5.34 -19.59
CA SER A 78 -5.99 -5.94 -20.26
C SER A 78 -5.86 -5.49 -21.71
N GLN A 79 -6.97 -5.25 -22.41
CA GLN A 79 -6.96 -4.74 -23.79
C GLN A 79 -6.72 -3.23 -23.92
N ASN A 80 -6.80 -2.49 -22.80
CA ASN A 80 -6.70 -1.03 -22.79
C ASN A 80 -5.66 -0.53 -21.77
N ASN A 81 -4.59 -1.31 -21.61
CA ASN A 81 -3.40 -0.99 -20.80
C ASN A 81 -3.73 -0.52 -19.37
N TRP A 82 -4.75 -1.13 -18.75
CA TRP A 82 -5.14 -0.82 -17.37
C TRP A 82 -5.29 0.68 -17.10
N SER A 83 -5.79 1.42 -18.09
CA SER A 83 -5.92 2.87 -18.01
C SER A 83 -7.13 3.30 -17.18
N LYS A 84 -6.96 4.38 -16.42
CA LYS A 84 -8.06 5.04 -15.71
C LYS A 84 -9.22 5.41 -16.64
N GLU A 85 -8.91 5.94 -17.83
CA GLU A 85 -9.92 6.35 -18.81
C GLU A 85 -10.81 5.18 -19.26
N CYS A 86 -10.21 4.00 -19.47
CA CYS A 86 -10.97 2.80 -19.79
C CYS A 86 -11.90 2.41 -18.64
N LEU A 87 -11.39 2.41 -17.40
CA LEU A 87 -12.20 2.08 -16.23
C LEU A 87 -13.36 3.06 -16.01
N ASP A 88 -13.08 4.36 -16.12
CA ASP A 88 -14.09 5.42 -16.02
C ASP A 88 -15.15 5.28 -17.13
N SER A 89 -14.77 4.83 -18.33
CA SER A 89 -15.74 4.54 -19.40
C SER A 89 -16.62 3.32 -19.14
N LEU A 90 -16.09 2.32 -18.42
CA LEU A 90 -16.80 1.08 -18.09
C LEU A 90 -17.77 1.27 -16.94
N LEU A 91 -17.34 2.02 -15.93
CA LEU A 91 -18.09 2.18 -14.71
C LEU A 91 -18.91 3.49 -14.74
N GLY A 92 -18.42 4.58 -15.35
CA GLY A 92 -18.97 5.93 -15.26
C GLY A 92 -18.14 6.86 -14.36
N ASP A 93 -18.50 8.16 -14.32
CA ASP A 93 -17.89 9.15 -13.41
C ASP A 93 -18.42 8.96 -11.97
N TYR A 94 -17.54 8.82 -10.99
CA TYR A 94 -17.93 8.65 -9.58
C TYR A 94 -17.24 9.64 -8.63
N ASP A 95 -18.08 10.23 -7.78
CA ASP A 95 -17.69 11.05 -6.65
C ASP A 95 -17.36 10.13 -5.48
N ASN A 96 -16.07 9.89 -5.21
CA ASN A 96 -15.45 9.69 -3.88
C ASN A 96 -14.07 9.03 -4.05
N ILE A 97 -13.02 9.85 -4.03
CA ILE A 97 -11.65 9.36 -3.89
C ILE A 97 -11.40 9.19 -2.38
N ILE A 98 -11.29 7.96 -1.91
CA ILE A 98 -10.78 7.67 -0.56
C ILE A 98 -9.31 7.30 -0.70
N SER A 99 -8.44 8.31 -0.67
CA SER A 99 -6.99 8.10 -0.71
C SER A 99 -6.55 7.34 0.54
N ARG A 100 -6.23 6.04 0.40
CA ARG A 100 -5.65 5.22 1.48
C ARG A 100 -4.16 4.95 1.23
N PRO A 101 -3.24 5.73 1.80
CA PRO A 101 -1.87 5.34 1.91
C PRO A 101 -1.75 4.08 2.79
N THR A 102 -1.41 2.97 2.16
CA THR A 102 -0.78 1.81 2.83
C THR A 102 0.68 2.15 3.03
N ASP A 103 1.20 2.08 4.25
CA ASP A 103 2.52 2.61 4.56
C ASP A 103 3.68 1.77 4.02
N LEU A 104 3.48 0.59 3.44
CA LEU A 104 4.57 -0.29 3.01
C LEU A 104 4.19 -1.16 1.79
N CYS A 105 4.82 -0.92 0.64
CA CYS A 105 5.42 -1.99 -0.16
C CYS A 105 6.94 -1.90 0.08
N ALA A 106 7.72 -2.94 -0.23
CA ALA A 106 9.06 -3.20 0.31
C ALA A 106 10.07 -2.02 0.29
N GLY A 107 9.97 -1.09 1.25
CA GLY A 107 10.79 0.14 1.33
C GLY A 107 10.11 1.42 1.87
N GLY A 108 8.85 1.37 2.33
CA GLY A 108 7.98 2.58 2.40
C GLY A 108 7.34 2.73 1.01
N THR A 109 6.21 3.37 0.71
CA THR A 109 5.27 4.30 1.34
C THR A 109 4.00 4.28 0.46
N VAL A 110 2.85 4.69 1.03
CA VAL A 110 1.60 5.21 0.43
C VAL A 110 1.17 4.67 -0.96
N MET A 111 0.25 3.70 -0.99
CA MET A 111 -0.61 3.51 -2.17
C MET A 111 -1.75 4.54 -2.22
N PHE A 112 -2.30 4.82 -3.40
CA PHE A 112 -3.53 5.62 -3.53
C PHE A 112 -4.68 4.71 -3.93
N TYR A 113 -5.75 4.73 -3.14
CA TYR A 113 -6.99 4.06 -3.51
C TYR A 113 -7.96 5.09 -4.05
N ARG A 114 -8.66 4.73 -5.11
CA ARG A 114 -10.00 5.25 -5.38
C ARG A 114 -10.95 4.09 -5.11
N THR A 115 -11.87 4.28 -4.19
CA THR A 115 -12.95 3.30 -4.00
C THR A 115 -14.04 3.65 -4.99
N TYR A 116 -14.36 2.74 -5.91
CA TYR A 116 -15.49 2.93 -6.80
C TYR A 116 -16.73 2.46 -6.02
N ASN A 117 -17.72 3.33 -5.83
CA ASN A 117 -18.95 3.04 -5.07
C ASN A 117 -19.88 2.00 -5.75
N ASN A 118 -19.34 1.20 -6.67
CA ASN A 118 -19.95 -0.02 -7.18
C ASN A 118 -19.76 -1.12 -6.12
N GLU A 119 -20.67 -1.17 -5.14
CA GLU A 119 -20.97 -2.35 -4.32
C GLU A 119 -19.76 -3.28 -4.10
N GLY A 120 -18.63 -2.81 -3.54
CA GLY A 120 -17.49 -3.69 -3.25
C GLY A 120 -16.25 -3.67 -4.15
N LEU A 121 -16.11 -2.74 -5.10
CA LEU A 121 -14.87 -2.56 -5.89
C LEU A 121 -13.97 -1.43 -5.36
N LYS A 122 -12.73 -1.76 -5.02
CA LYS A 122 -11.64 -0.80 -4.72
C LYS A 122 -10.58 -0.85 -5.82
N VAL A 123 -10.01 0.30 -6.15
CA VAL A 123 -9.02 0.43 -7.22
C VAL A 123 -7.81 1.18 -6.69
N GLN A 124 -6.63 0.60 -6.86
CA GLN A 124 -5.37 1.26 -6.55
C GLN A 124 -4.76 1.81 -7.84
N PHE A 125 -4.27 3.04 -7.77
CA PHE A 125 -3.53 3.67 -8.87
C PHE A 125 -2.05 3.75 -8.51
N THR A 126 -1.20 3.75 -9.54
CA THR A 126 0.22 4.11 -9.41
C THR A 126 0.35 5.56 -8.91
N SER A 127 1.43 5.90 -8.21
CA SER A 127 1.65 7.28 -7.71
C SER A 127 2.24 8.23 -8.77
N ASN A 128 2.53 7.70 -9.96
CA ASN A 128 3.13 8.45 -11.04
C ASN A 128 2.11 9.36 -11.76
N GLU A 129 2.26 10.67 -11.56
CA GLU A 129 1.34 11.69 -12.08
C GLU A 129 1.27 11.74 -13.62
N ASN A 130 2.32 11.32 -14.31
CA ASN A 130 2.36 11.29 -15.76
C ASN A 130 1.48 10.16 -16.33
N TYR A 131 1.19 9.14 -15.51
CA TYR A 131 0.53 7.92 -15.93
C TYR A 131 -0.42 7.41 -14.84
N ASN A 132 -1.68 7.86 -14.89
CA ASN A 132 -2.76 7.37 -14.02
C ASN A 132 -3.16 5.92 -14.40
N HIS A 133 -2.26 4.96 -14.18
CA HIS A 133 -2.50 3.55 -14.41
C HIS A 133 -3.10 2.88 -13.18
N ILE A 134 -3.94 1.89 -13.44
CA ILE A 134 -4.50 1.04 -12.40
C ILE A 134 -3.42 0.05 -12.02
N TYR A 135 -2.93 0.17 -10.80
CA TYR A 135 -1.98 -0.77 -10.22
C TYR A 135 -2.69 -2.07 -9.81
N SER A 136 -3.81 -1.95 -9.09
CA SER A 136 -4.60 -3.12 -8.70
C SER A 136 -6.10 -2.86 -8.62
N LEU A 137 -6.86 -3.95 -8.70
CA LEU A 137 -8.31 -4.00 -8.46
C LEU A 137 -8.59 -4.98 -7.33
N ILE A 138 -9.47 -4.60 -6.42
CA ILE A 138 -9.83 -5.42 -5.25
C ILE A 138 -11.35 -5.47 -5.14
N PHE A 139 -11.90 -6.67 -5.18
CA PHE A 139 -13.32 -6.97 -5.10
C PHE A 139 -13.61 -7.64 -3.76
N ASN A 140 -14.56 -7.13 -2.98
CA ASN A 140 -15.02 -7.75 -1.74
C ASN A 140 -16.41 -8.40 -1.89
N ASP A 141 -16.94 -8.97 -0.81
CA ASP A 141 -18.21 -9.71 -0.80
C ASP A 141 -19.46 -8.86 -1.09
N GLU A 142 -19.35 -7.53 -1.13
CA GLU A 142 -20.40 -6.66 -1.62
C GLU A 142 -20.55 -6.77 -3.15
N TYR A 143 -19.49 -7.18 -3.88
CA TYR A 143 -19.50 -7.22 -5.35
C TYR A 143 -20.34 -8.37 -5.88
N LYS A 144 -21.39 -8.03 -6.66
CA LYS A 144 -22.42 -8.99 -7.09
C LYS A 144 -22.26 -9.51 -8.51
N ASP A 145 -21.48 -8.81 -9.33
CA ASP A 145 -21.29 -9.17 -10.73
C ASP A 145 -20.17 -10.20 -10.93
N LYS A 146 -20.11 -10.76 -12.14
CA LYS A 146 -18.98 -11.61 -12.56
C LYS A 146 -17.71 -10.78 -12.67
N ILE A 147 -16.65 -11.27 -12.06
CA ILE A 147 -15.36 -10.59 -11.97
C ILE A 147 -14.46 -11.03 -13.14
N ILE A 148 -14.31 -12.34 -13.32
CA ILE A 148 -13.54 -12.92 -14.41
C ILE A 148 -14.13 -14.26 -14.87
N GLY A 149 -14.42 -14.39 -16.17
CA GLY A 149 -15.16 -15.54 -16.69
C GLY A 149 -16.46 -15.77 -15.91
N ASP A 150 -16.62 -16.97 -15.37
CA ASP A 150 -17.77 -17.36 -14.53
C ASP A 150 -17.54 -17.15 -13.02
N ILE A 151 -16.43 -16.53 -12.61
CA ILE A 151 -16.10 -16.33 -11.20
C ILE A 151 -16.77 -15.07 -10.65
N ASP A 152 -17.42 -15.23 -9.51
CA ASP A 152 -17.91 -14.17 -8.63
C ASP A 152 -17.58 -14.47 -7.15
N MET A 153 -17.97 -13.57 -6.24
CA MET A 153 -17.70 -13.67 -4.80
C MET A 153 -18.34 -14.88 -4.09
N ASN A 154 -19.26 -15.62 -4.73
CA ASN A 154 -19.83 -16.85 -4.19
C ASN A 154 -19.13 -18.13 -4.69
N SER A 155 -18.11 -17.99 -5.54
CA SER A 155 -17.34 -19.12 -6.05
C SER A 155 -16.60 -19.81 -4.91
N SER A 156 -16.50 -21.14 -4.98
CA SER A 156 -15.68 -21.90 -4.03
C SER A 156 -14.22 -21.97 -4.50
N PHE A 157 -13.29 -22.12 -3.55
CA PHE A 157 -11.88 -22.38 -3.87
C PHE A 157 -11.70 -23.66 -4.69
N GLU A 158 -12.52 -24.68 -4.46
CA GLU A 158 -12.50 -25.93 -5.24
C GLU A 158 -12.86 -25.68 -6.72
N ASP A 159 -13.90 -24.86 -6.98
CA ASP A 159 -14.30 -24.50 -8.34
C ASP A 159 -13.19 -23.70 -9.04
N ILE A 160 -12.57 -22.74 -8.33
CA ILE A 160 -11.47 -21.92 -8.84
C ILE A 160 -10.27 -22.80 -9.23
N ILE A 161 -9.84 -23.70 -8.34
CA ILE A 161 -8.74 -24.64 -8.61
C ILE A 161 -9.09 -25.58 -9.77
N SER A 162 -10.35 -25.99 -9.89
CA SER A 162 -10.77 -26.81 -11.03
C SER A 162 -10.77 -26.05 -12.36
N MET A 163 -10.92 -24.71 -12.36
CA MET A 163 -10.90 -23.89 -13.58
C MET A 163 -9.48 -23.55 -14.03
N TYR A 164 -8.57 -23.30 -13.08
CA TYR A 164 -7.23 -22.77 -13.37
C TYR A 164 -6.08 -23.70 -12.98
N ASP A 165 -6.39 -24.95 -12.63
CA ASP A 165 -5.45 -25.93 -12.11
C ASP A 165 -4.79 -25.47 -10.79
N ALA A 166 -3.63 -26.05 -10.48
CA ALA A 166 -2.90 -25.78 -9.25
C ALA A 166 -2.45 -24.30 -9.19
N PRO A 167 -2.64 -23.61 -8.05
CA PRO A 167 -2.22 -22.23 -7.89
C PRO A 167 -0.70 -22.08 -7.86
N HIS A 168 -0.21 -20.95 -8.36
CA HIS A 168 1.20 -20.54 -8.29
C HIS A 168 1.61 -20.12 -6.87
N PHE A 169 0.67 -19.55 -6.12
CA PHE A 169 0.91 -19.03 -4.78
C PHE A 169 -0.11 -19.62 -3.81
N ILE A 170 0.35 -20.04 -2.63
CA ILE A 170 -0.50 -20.52 -1.55
C ILE A 170 0.01 -19.92 -0.24
N ASN A 171 -0.88 -19.30 0.52
CA ASN A 171 -0.62 -18.92 1.91
C ASN A 171 -1.79 -19.37 2.79
N GLU A 172 -1.58 -20.44 3.56
CA GLU A 172 -2.60 -21.02 4.45
C GLU A 172 -2.97 -20.09 5.62
N GLU A 173 -2.05 -19.23 6.06
CA GLU A 173 -2.24 -18.35 7.22
C GLU A 173 -3.35 -17.32 6.98
N VAL A 174 -3.38 -16.75 5.77
CA VAL A 174 -4.39 -15.78 5.33
C VAL A 174 -5.47 -16.41 4.42
N GLY A 175 -5.36 -17.70 4.11
CA GLY A 175 -6.29 -18.39 3.21
C GLY A 175 -6.21 -17.85 1.77
N LEU A 176 -5.00 -17.57 1.28
CA LEU A 176 -4.77 -17.05 -0.06
C LEU A 176 -4.38 -18.18 -1.00
N ILE A 177 -4.99 -18.20 -2.18
CA ILE A 177 -4.46 -18.87 -3.38
C ILE A 177 -4.28 -17.83 -4.49
N GLY A 178 -3.21 -17.95 -5.26
CA GLY A 178 -2.85 -16.98 -6.29
C GLY A 178 -2.41 -17.62 -7.58
N TYR A 179 -2.67 -16.92 -8.68
CA TYR A 179 -2.36 -17.33 -10.04
C TYR A 179 -1.61 -16.24 -10.78
N LYS A 180 -0.56 -16.64 -11.48
CA LYS A 180 0.16 -15.80 -12.45
C LYS A 180 -0.45 -16.04 -13.83
N CYS A 181 -1.18 -15.06 -14.36
CA CYS A 181 -1.74 -15.09 -15.71
C CYS A 181 -0.85 -14.31 -16.67
N GLU A 182 -1.03 -14.45 -17.98
CA GLU A 182 -0.21 -13.77 -19.02
C GLU A 182 -0.15 -12.25 -18.77
N ASP A 183 -1.31 -11.61 -18.60
CA ASP A 183 -1.44 -10.15 -18.53
C ASP A 183 -1.63 -9.58 -17.11
N PHE A 184 -1.83 -10.44 -16.10
CA PHE A 184 -2.09 -10.02 -14.72
C PHE A 184 -1.80 -11.12 -13.69
N TYR A 185 -1.71 -10.74 -12.42
CA TYR A 185 -1.85 -11.64 -11.28
C TYR A 185 -3.27 -11.61 -10.77
N MET A 186 -3.70 -12.72 -10.18
CA MET A 186 -5.01 -12.85 -9.54
C MET A 186 -4.86 -13.60 -8.23
N PHE A 187 -5.37 -13.03 -7.14
CA PHE A 187 -5.37 -13.66 -5.82
C PHE A 187 -6.79 -13.79 -5.29
N PHE A 188 -7.08 -14.92 -4.68
CA PHE A 188 -8.34 -15.24 -4.02
C PHE A 188 -8.06 -15.41 -2.53
N ILE A 189 -8.75 -14.65 -1.70
CA ILE A 189 -8.46 -14.55 -0.27
C ILE A 189 -9.68 -14.97 0.55
N GLY A 190 -9.45 -15.85 1.52
CA GLY A 190 -10.42 -16.28 2.54
C GLY A 190 -10.21 -17.74 2.97
N LYS A 191 -10.46 -18.05 4.24
CA LYS A 191 -10.22 -19.42 4.77
C LYS A 191 -11.33 -20.41 4.44
N ASP A 192 -12.57 -20.06 4.77
CA ASP A 192 -13.72 -20.95 4.61
C ASP A 192 -14.59 -20.60 3.39
N LYS A 193 -14.58 -19.32 3.02
CA LYS A 193 -15.30 -18.76 1.87
C LYS A 193 -14.47 -17.64 1.28
N LEU A 194 -14.72 -17.35 0.01
CA LEU A 194 -14.12 -16.21 -0.66
C LEU A 194 -14.58 -14.90 0.02
N GLN A 195 -13.62 -14.06 0.38
CA GLN A 195 -13.84 -12.76 1.01
C GLN A 195 -13.38 -11.63 0.10
N GLU A 196 -12.28 -11.86 -0.62
CA GLU A 196 -11.70 -10.87 -1.51
C GLU A 196 -11.09 -11.52 -2.75
N ILE A 197 -11.13 -10.82 -3.88
CA ILE A 197 -10.36 -11.13 -5.08
C ILE A 197 -9.55 -9.90 -5.46
N SER A 198 -8.25 -10.04 -5.62
CA SER A 198 -7.38 -8.95 -6.06
C SER A 198 -6.73 -9.27 -7.41
N PHE A 199 -6.52 -8.24 -8.22
CA PHE A 199 -5.84 -8.34 -9.51
C PHE A 199 -4.76 -7.28 -9.63
N TYR A 200 -3.62 -7.64 -10.19
CA TYR A 200 -2.49 -6.74 -10.44
C TYR A 200 -2.06 -6.83 -11.89
N SER A 201 -1.87 -5.70 -12.55
CA SER A 201 -1.39 -5.67 -13.93
C SER A 201 0.01 -6.30 -14.06
N ARG A 202 0.25 -7.03 -15.15
CA ARG A 202 1.59 -7.45 -15.61
C ARG A 202 2.00 -6.77 -16.90
N ILE A 203 1.21 -5.80 -17.36
CA ILE A 203 1.49 -5.09 -18.61
C ILE A 203 2.65 -4.14 -18.38
N ASP A 204 3.66 -4.26 -19.23
CA ASP A 204 4.73 -3.27 -19.30
C ASP A 204 4.21 -2.05 -20.06
N TYR A 205 4.11 -0.89 -19.38
CA TYR A 205 3.59 0.34 -19.98
C TYR A 205 4.54 0.91 -21.06
N ASP A 206 5.83 0.55 -21.00
CA ASP A 206 6.85 0.76 -22.04
C ASP A 206 7.81 -0.44 -22.03
N GLU A 207 7.71 -1.32 -23.03
CA GLU A 207 8.48 -2.59 -23.17
C GLU A 207 10.02 -2.44 -23.14
N THR A 208 10.57 -1.23 -22.96
CA THR A 208 11.98 -0.96 -23.20
C THR A 208 12.68 0.02 -22.25
N SER A 209 12.07 0.44 -21.14
CA SER A 209 12.65 1.42 -20.21
C SER A 209 13.51 0.76 -19.11
N ILE A 210 12.94 -0.18 -18.36
CA ILE A 210 13.57 -0.71 -17.14
C ILE A 210 14.75 -1.65 -17.41
N GLU A 211 14.65 -2.51 -18.41
CA GLU A 211 15.75 -3.40 -18.82
C GLU A 211 16.98 -2.58 -19.22
N LYS A 212 16.78 -1.53 -20.03
CA LYS A 212 17.87 -0.66 -20.47
C LYS A 212 18.50 0.08 -19.30
N ALA A 213 17.69 0.53 -18.34
CA ALA A 213 18.18 1.18 -17.14
C ALA A 213 19.04 0.21 -16.32
N ILE A 214 18.57 -1.01 -16.07
CA ILE A 214 19.33 -2.05 -15.36
C ILE A 214 20.66 -2.32 -16.07
N MET A 215 20.65 -2.53 -17.39
CA MET A 215 21.85 -2.78 -18.16
C MET A 215 22.82 -1.58 -18.17
N ALA A 216 22.30 -0.36 -18.21
CA ALA A 216 23.14 0.85 -18.13
C ALA A 216 23.80 0.96 -16.76
N TYR A 217 23.02 0.82 -15.69
CA TYR A 217 23.50 0.84 -14.32
C TYR A 217 24.53 -0.27 -14.05
N GLU A 218 24.28 -1.48 -14.53
CA GLU A 218 25.21 -2.60 -14.40
C GLU A 218 26.58 -2.31 -15.02
N LYS A 219 26.61 -1.59 -16.15
CA LYS A 219 27.83 -1.24 -16.88
C LYS A 219 28.56 -0.04 -16.28
N THR A 220 27.84 0.98 -15.82
CA THR A 220 28.43 2.27 -15.44
C THR A 220 28.46 2.50 -13.93
N GLY A 221 27.57 1.85 -13.17
CA GLY A 221 27.34 2.10 -11.75
C GLY A 221 26.79 3.50 -11.46
N MET A 222 26.33 4.23 -12.49
CA MET A 222 25.91 5.63 -12.34
C MET A 222 24.41 5.72 -12.00
N THR A 223 24.11 6.16 -10.79
CA THR A 223 22.75 6.43 -10.28
C THR A 223 21.95 7.32 -11.24
N ASP A 224 22.51 8.45 -11.65
CA ASP A 224 21.81 9.44 -12.48
C ASP A 224 21.38 8.87 -13.84
N GLU A 225 22.14 7.95 -14.43
CA GLU A 225 21.77 7.33 -15.71
C GLU A 225 20.57 6.40 -15.55
N PHE A 226 20.51 5.66 -14.45
CA PHE A 226 19.38 4.79 -14.14
C PHE A 226 18.13 5.61 -13.86
N THR A 227 18.20 6.53 -12.89
CA THR A 227 17.04 7.32 -12.45
C THR A 227 16.45 8.14 -13.58
N ASN A 228 17.26 8.78 -14.44
CA ASN A 228 16.76 9.53 -15.58
C ASN A 228 16.04 8.67 -16.64
N MET A 229 16.34 7.36 -16.73
CA MET A 229 15.69 6.48 -17.72
C MET A 229 14.31 5.98 -17.27
N ILE A 230 14.06 5.93 -15.96
CA ILE A 230 12.86 5.30 -15.40
C ILE A 230 12.04 6.26 -14.52
N TRP A 231 12.49 7.50 -14.34
CA TRP A 231 11.83 8.51 -13.50
C TRP A 231 10.35 8.68 -13.83
N ASP A 232 10.01 8.57 -15.12
CA ASP A 232 8.65 8.78 -15.58
C ASP A 232 7.80 7.51 -15.54
N ASP A 233 8.27 6.38 -15.00
CA ASP A 233 7.61 5.07 -15.20
C ASP A 233 7.60 4.17 -13.94
N TYR A 234 7.79 4.74 -12.74
CA TYR A 234 7.64 3.97 -11.50
C TYR A 234 6.18 3.66 -11.18
N ASP A 235 5.94 2.53 -10.50
CA ASP A 235 4.65 2.21 -9.89
C ASP A 235 4.47 3.06 -8.63
N TYR A 236 5.50 3.09 -7.77
CA TYR A 236 5.53 3.87 -6.53
C TYR A 236 6.90 4.49 -6.22
N THR A 237 6.88 5.53 -5.38
CA THR A 237 8.08 6.04 -4.73
C THR A 237 7.85 6.21 -3.25
N ALA A 238 8.94 6.04 -2.52
CA ALA A 238 8.96 6.18 -1.08
C ALA A 238 10.27 6.75 -0.59
N GLY A 239 10.36 7.01 0.70
CA GLY A 239 11.65 7.16 1.32
C GLY A 239 11.66 6.58 2.72
N GLU A 240 12.85 6.44 3.31
CA GLU A 240 13.02 6.44 4.77
C GLU A 240 14.34 7.11 5.12
N SER A 241 14.33 8.14 5.96
CA SER A 241 15.54 8.66 6.61
C SER A 241 16.72 8.97 5.65
N GLY A 242 16.44 9.53 4.47
CA GLY A 242 17.46 9.84 3.46
C GLY A 242 17.67 8.75 2.39
N LEU A 243 16.93 7.65 2.46
CA LEU A 243 16.76 6.70 1.36
C LEU A 243 15.50 7.06 0.57
N ILE A 244 15.52 6.89 -0.74
CA ILE A 244 14.37 6.96 -1.64
C ILE A 244 14.24 5.60 -2.32
N PHE A 245 13.05 5.03 -2.36
CA PHE A 245 12.76 3.79 -3.08
C PHE A 245 11.90 4.10 -4.30
N TYR A 246 12.19 3.42 -5.41
CA TYR A 246 11.41 3.43 -6.64
C TYR A 246 10.98 1.99 -6.91
N ASP A 247 9.69 1.73 -6.83
CA ASP A 247 9.12 0.39 -6.97
C ASP A 247 8.53 0.22 -8.37
N TYR A 248 8.78 -0.95 -8.94
CA TYR A 248 8.30 -1.41 -10.23
C TYR A 248 7.81 -2.84 -10.04
N ASP A 249 6.79 -3.02 -9.19
CA ASP A 249 6.38 -4.32 -8.66
C ASP A 249 5.97 -5.28 -9.76
N SER A 250 5.19 -4.78 -10.72
CA SER A 250 4.72 -5.54 -11.89
C SER A 250 5.88 -6.07 -12.75
N ARG A 251 7.02 -5.36 -12.71
CA ARG A 251 8.27 -5.69 -13.41
C ARG A 251 9.28 -6.41 -12.52
N GLY A 252 9.02 -6.57 -11.23
CA GLY A 252 9.90 -7.29 -10.30
C GLY A 252 11.18 -6.55 -9.98
N VAL A 253 11.15 -5.22 -9.88
CA VAL A 253 12.33 -4.40 -9.61
C VAL A 253 12.05 -3.37 -8.53
N VAL A 254 12.99 -3.20 -7.60
CA VAL A 254 13.02 -2.11 -6.62
C VAL A 254 14.37 -1.42 -6.69
N ALA A 255 14.39 -0.09 -6.79
CA ALA A 255 15.61 0.69 -6.73
C ALA A 255 15.64 1.58 -5.50
N SER A 256 16.63 1.39 -4.62
CA SER A 256 16.82 2.20 -3.42
C SER A 256 18.01 3.16 -3.60
N LEU A 257 17.79 4.45 -3.47
CA LEU A 257 18.77 5.52 -3.54
C LEU A 257 19.04 6.10 -2.15
N ASP A 258 20.27 5.99 -1.67
CA ASP A 258 20.75 6.79 -0.55
C ASP A 258 21.08 8.21 -1.05
N VAL A 259 20.26 9.18 -0.64
CA VAL A 259 20.37 10.59 -1.05
C VAL A 259 21.64 11.25 -0.47
N ALA A 260 22.08 10.82 0.70
CA ALA A 260 23.26 11.40 1.34
C ALA A 260 24.55 11.00 0.60
N ASP A 261 24.62 9.73 0.19
CA ASP A 261 25.80 9.16 -0.45
C ASP A 261 25.67 9.06 -1.99
N ASN A 262 24.52 9.47 -2.55
CA ASN A 262 24.11 9.27 -3.94
C ASN A 262 24.32 7.83 -4.44
N ASN A 263 24.10 6.86 -3.56
CA ASN A 263 24.40 5.46 -3.81
C ASN A 263 23.11 4.68 -4.02
N MET A 264 22.96 4.10 -5.21
CA MET A 264 21.80 3.29 -5.55
C MET A 264 22.08 1.81 -5.32
N LYS A 265 21.03 1.06 -5.01
CA LYS A 265 20.98 -0.41 -5.11
C LYS A 265 19.73 -0.80 -5.86
N VAL A 266 19.84 -1.82 -6.69
CA VAL A 266 18.73 -2.37 -7.47
C VAL A 266 18.50 -3.80 -7.01
N THR A 267 17.28 -4.11 -6.60
CA THR A 267 16.85 -5.46 -6.25
C THR A 267 15.94 -5.99 -7.34
N ILE A 268 16.25 -7.17 -7.87
CA ILE A 268 15.52 -7.85 -8.94
C ILE A 268 14.90 -9.13 -8.39
N TYR A 269 13.60 -9.29 -8.58
CA TYR A 269 12.79 -10.41 -8.09
C TYR A 269 12.52 -11.44 -9.19
N GLY A 270 12.05 -12.62 -8.80
CA GLY A 270 11.78 -13.76 -9.69
C GLY A 270 10.71 -13.50 -10.76
N ASN A 271 9.92 -12.42 -10.62
CA ASN A 271 8.95 -11.99 -11.63
C ASN A 271 9.51 -11.07 -12.72
N PHE A 272 10.78 -10.65 -12.64
CA PHE A 272 11.43 -9.87 -13.69
C PHE A 272 11.61 -10.68 -14.98
N ILE A 273 11.32 -10.03 -16.11
CA ILE A 273 11.52 -10.56 -17.46
C ILE A 273 12.40 -9.57 -18.21
N GLY A 274 13.56 -10.02 -18.68
CA GLY A 274 14.48 -9.18 -19.44
C GLY A 274 15.94 -9.42 -19.12
N ASN A 275 16.80 -8.59 -19.71
CA ASN A 275 18.25 -8.68 -19.53
C ASN A 275 18.72 -7.95 -18.27
N ILE A 276 19.53 -8.65 -17.46
CA ILE A 276 20.25 -8.05 -16.33
C ILE A 276 21.66 -7.64 -16.78
N THR A 277 22.28 -8.50 -17.60
CA THR A 277 23.59 -8.27 -18.21
C THR A 277 23.54 -8.73 -19.67
N ASP A 278 24.62 -8.49 -20.42
CA ASP A 278 24.75 -9.02 -21.79
C ASP A 278 24.75 -10.57 -21.85
N GLU A 279 24.92 -11.28 -20.71
CA GLU A 279 25.02 -12.75 -20.62
C GLU A 279 23.87 -13.43 -19.86
N ILE A 280 23.03 -12.63 -19.19
CA ILE A 280 21.99 -13.10 -18.28
C ILE A 280 20.66 -12.42 -18.63
N SER A 281 19.70 -13.24 -19.06
CA SER A 281 18.31 -12.86 -19.29
C SER A 281 17.37 -13.70 -18.43
N LEU A 282 16.48 -13.08 -17.64
CA LEU A 282 15.47 -13.81 -16.88
C LEU A 282 14.17 -13.98 -17.70
N PRO A 283 13.48 -15.13 -17.56
CA PRO A 283 13.81 -16.26 -16.68
C PRO A 283 14.82 -17.27 -17.27
N THR A 284 15.14 -17.17 -18.57
CA THR A 284 15.92 -18.16 -19.35
C THR A 284 17.25 -18.58 -18.70
N ASP A 285 17.95 -17.64 -18.11
CA ASP A 285 19.30 -17.80 -17.56
C ASP A 285 19.33 -17.81 -16.02
N ALA A 286 18.20 -18.04 -15.35
CA ALA A 286 18.12 -18.05 -13.88
C ALA A 286 19.17 -18.96 -13.22
N HIS A 287 19.45 -20.12 -13.83
CA HIS A 287 20.47 -21.07 -13.38
C HIS A 287 21.91 -20.48 -13.33
N LYS A 288 22.19 -19.41 -14.10
CA LYS A 288 23.50 -18.74 -14.10
C LYS A 288 23.68 -17.80 -12.90
N ILE A 289 22.59 -17.31 -12.31
CA ILE A 289 22.62 -16.32 -11.21
C ILE A 289 23.44 -16.80 -10.02
N THR A 290 23.32 -18.08 -9.65
CA THR A 290 24.01 -18.66 -8.48
C THR A 290 25.53 -18.46 -8.53
N LYS A 291 26.12 -18.38 -9.73
CA LYS A 291 27.57 -18.19 -9.92
C LYS A 291 27.99 -16.72 -9.91
N MET A 292 27.08 -15.80 -10.22
CA MET A 292 27.36 -14.37 -10.38
C MET A 292 26.74 -13.49 -9.29
N LYS A 293 25.98 -14.09 -8.37
CA LYS A 293 25.24 -13.38 -7.31
C LYS A 293 26.12 -12.41 -6.50
N ASP A 294 27.29 -12.86 -6.05
CA ASP A 294 28.21 -12.00 -5.29
C ASP A 294 28.81 -10.87 -6.13
N GLU A 295 29.07 -11.13 -7.41
CA GLU A 295 29.60 -10.13 -8.33
C GLU A 295 28.58 -9.02 -8.61
N LEU A 296 27.33 -9.41 -8.91
CA LEU A 296 26.22 -8.49 -9.12
C LEU A 296 25.93 -7.69 -7.85
N LYS A 297 25.93 -8.35 -6.68
CA LYS A 297 25.73 -7.66 -5.39
C LYS A 297 26.79 -6.61 -5.11
N ASN A 298 28.06 -6.88 -5.45
CA ASN A 298 29.14 -5.91 -5.31
C ASN A 298 29.01 -4.72 -6.28
N ARG A 299 28.25 -4.87 -7.37
CA ARG A 299 27.88 -3.78 -8.30
C ARG A 299 26.58 -3.08 -7.92
N GLY A 300 26.01 -3.41 -6.76
CA GLY A 300 24.75 -2.82 -6.29
C GLY A 300 23.49 -3.50 -6.81
N ILE A 301 23.59 -4.68 -7.43
CA ILE A 301 22.44 -5.45 -7.94
C ILE A 301 22.20 -6.70 -7.07
N GLU A 302 21.10 -6.74 -6.33
CA GLU A 302 20.65 -7.90 -5.57
C GLU A 302 19.60 -8.68 -6.36
N ILE A 303 19.65 -10.02 -6.31
CA ILE A 303 18.70 -10.88 -7.02
C ILE A 303 18.06 -11.87 -6.05
N LEU A 304 16.72 -11.86 -6.01
CA LEU A 304 15.84 -12.66 -5.17
C LEU A 304 14.91 -13.51 -6.07
N LEU A 305 15.48 -14.54 -6.72
CA LEU A 305 14.75 -15.37 -7.70
C LEU A 305 13.58 -16.16 -7.12
N GLU A 306 13.65 -16.49 -5.83
CA GLU A 306 12.62 -17.28 -5.13
C GLU A 306 11.43 -16.42 -4.67
N GLU A 307 11.53 -15.09 -4.84
CA GLU A 307 10.53 -14.13 -4.38
C GLU A 307 9.83 -13.51 -5.60
N ASP A 308 8.51 -13.37 -5.53
CA ASP A 308 7.71 -12.66 -6.53
C ASP A 308 7.22 -11.35 -5.89
N LEU A 309 7.62 -10.21 -6.46
CA LEU A 309 7.39 -8.91 -5.84
C LEU A 309 5.90 -8.58 -5.72
N VAL A 310 5.09 -8.93 -6.73
CA VAL A 310 3.64 -8.72 -6.68
C VAL A 310 3.00 -9.55 -5.57
N TYR A 311 3.42 -10.80 -5.43
CA TYR A 311 2.94 -11.66 -4.34
C TYR A 311 3.36 -11.13 -2.95
N ASN A 312 4.60 -10.65 -2.81
CA ASN A 312 5.07 -10.03 -1.58
C ASN A 312 4.23 -8.78 -1.24
N CYS A 313 3.96 -7.92 -2.21
CA CYS A 313 3.11 -6.74 -2.02
C CYS A 313 1.68 -7.12 -1.59
N GLU A 314 1.10 -8.18 -2.16
CA GLU A 314 -0.21 -8.68 -1.74
C GLU A 314 -0.21 -9.18 -0.30
N LEU A 315 0.81 -9.96 0.10
CA LEU A 315 0.92 -10.43 1.49
C LEU A 315 1.08 -9.26 2.48
N GLU A 316 1.88 -8.25 2.13
CA GLU A 316 2.03 -7.05 2.96
C GLU A 316 0.72 -6.26 3.06
N ARG A 317 -0.01 -6.10 1.95
CA ARG A 317 -1.35 -5.46 1.95
C ARG A 317 -2.31 -6.14 2.92
N LEU A 318 -2.25 -7.48 3.01
CA LEU A 318 -3.10 -8.26 3.91
C LEU A 318 -2.66 -8.14 5.38
N LYS A 319 -1.35 -8.04 5.66
CA LYS A 319 -0.83 -7.83 7.03
C LYS A 319 -1.28 -6.50 7.64
N GLU A 320 -1.35 -5.43 6.84
CA GLU A 320 -1.83 -4.12 7.32
C GLU A 320 -3.28 -4.18 7.83
N TYR A 321 -4.11 -5.07 7.28
CA TYR A 321 -5.54 -5.09 7.60
C TYR A 321 -5.85 -5.67 8.99
N ASP A 322 -5.12 -6.70 9.43
CA ASP A 322 -5.52 -7.51 10.59
C ASP A 322 -4.71 -7.23 11.87
N GLU A 323 -3.38 -7.06 11.80
CA GLU A 323 -2.53 -7.02 13.00
C GLU A 323 -2.24 -5.59 13.48
N LEU A 324 -1.78 -4.71 12.58
CA LEU A 324 -1.46 -3.32 12.91
C LEU A 324 -2.69 -2.51 13.29
N LYS A 325 -3.83 -2.77 12.65
CA LYS A 325 -5.06 -2.03 12.90
C LYS A 325 -5.60 -2.27 14.31
N GLY A 326 -5.65 -3.52 14.78
CA GLY A 326 -6.11 -3.84 16.14
C GLY A 326 -5.22 -3.20 17.21
N GLU A 327 -3.90 -3.35 17.07
CA GLU A 327 -2.94 -2.80 18.04
C GLU A 327 -2.91 -1.27 18.06
N LEU A 328 -2.89 -0.63 16.88
CA LEU A 328 -2.86 0.83 16.78
C LEU A 328 -4.15 1.46 17.30
N VAL A 329 -5.29 0.82 17.08
CA VAL A 329 -6.58 1.27 17.61
C VAL A 329 -6.63 1.17 19.12
N ASP A 330 -6.18 0.05 19.68
CA ASP A 330 -6.19 -0.15 21.13
C ASP A 330 -5.22 0.81 21.85
N GLU A 331 -4.10 1.18 21.21
CA GLU A 331 -3.09 2.07 21.80
C GLU A 331 -3.35 3.56 21.54
N TYR A 332 -3.84 3.93 20.35
CA TYR A 332 -3.90 5.32 19.87
C TYR A 332 -5.28 5.77 19.36
N GLY A 333 -6.29 4.89 19.35
CA GLY A 333 -7.62 5.21 18.85
C GLY A 333 -8.43 6.13 19.76
N GLU A 334 -8.95 7.23 19.21
CA GLU A 334 -9.94 8.09 19.86
C GLU A 334 -11.35 7.76 19.37
N LYS A 335 -12.33 7.63 20.26
CA LYS A 335 -13.72 7.38 19.86
C LYS A 335 -14.49 8.69 19.70
N SER A 336 -15.46 8.71 18.79
CA SER A 336 -16.50 9.74 18.78
C SER A 336 -17.23 9.80 20.13
N PRO A 337 -17.90 10.91 20.48
CA PRO A 337 -18.55 11.05 21.78
C PRO A 337 -19.63 9.98 22.08
N ASP A 338 -20.31 9.46 21.06
CA ASP A 338 -21.24 8.33 21.16
C ASP A 338 -20.58 6.94 21.08
N GLY A 339 -19.30 6.87 20.68
CA GLY A 339 -18.53 5.65 20.55
C GLY A 339 -18.70 4.89 19.24
N ASN A 340 -19.51 5.39 18.31
CA ASN A 340 -19.85 4.69 17.06
C ASN A 340 -18.81 4.85 15.95
N MET A 341 -17.90 5.82 16.10
CA MET A 341 -16.79 6.03 15.18
C MET A 341 -15.48 5.98 15.94
N LEU A 342 -14.45 5.57 15.20
CA LEU A 342 -13.10 5.42 15.71
C LEU A 342 -12.14 6.23 14.85
N LEU A 343 -11.42 7.13 15.50
CA LEU A 343 -10.39 7.96 14.91
C LEU A 343 -9.02 7.39 15.26
N LEU A 344 -8.20 7.14 14.26
CA LEU A 344 -6.80 6.76 14.41
C LEU A 344 -5.91 7.87 13.86
N ASN A 345 -4.99 8.37 14.69
CA ASN A 345 -3.95 9.27 14.25
C ASN A 345 -2.70 8.48 13.85
N ALA A 346 -2.43 8.42 12.56
CA ALA A 346 -1.27 7.76 12.00
C ALA A 346 -0.25 8.82 11.57
N PHE A 347 0.92 8.83 12.19
CA PHE A 347 2.01 9.70 11.74
C PHE A 347 2.87 8.97 10.71
N SER A 348 3.07 9.58 9.55
CA SER A 348 4.09 9.19 8.60
C SER A 348 5.07 10.34 8.41
N MET A 349 6.37 10.03 8.34
CA MET A 349 7.40 11.04 8.15
C MET A 349 7.34 11.73 6.77
N TYR A 350 6.59 11.19 5.80
CA TYR A 350 6.46 11.73 4.44
C TYR A 350 5.25 12.61 4.24
N THR A 351 4.11 12.14 4.73
CA THR A 351 2.82 12.82 4.53
C THR A 351 2.39 13.62 5.76
N GLY A 352 3.22 13.61 6.81
CA GLY A 352 2.87 14.13 8.12
C GLY A 352 1.82 13.28 8.82
N ASN A 353 1.15 13.91 9.78
CA ASN A 353 0.02 13.33 10.50
C ASN A 353 -1.16 13.07 9.54
N ARG A 354 -1.75 11.88 9.66
CA ARG A 354 -2.97 11.46 8.99
C ARG A 354 -4.01 11.07 10.02
N ILE A 355 -5.27 11.37 9.72
CA ILE A 355 -6.40 10.91 10.52
C ILE A 355 -7.22 9.95 9.70
N LYS A 356 -7.36 8.71 10.18
CA LYS A 356 -8.25 7.70 9.63
C LYS A 356 -9.49 7.60 10.52
N ILE A 357 -10.69 7.73 9.95
CA ILE A 357 -11.96 7.54 10.68
C ILE A 357 -12.61 6.25 10.19
N TYR A 358 -12.91 5.34 11.11
CA TYR A 358 -13.58 4.08 10.88
C TYR A 358 -14.96 4.05 11.56
N ASP A 359 -15.80 3.10 11.13
CA ASP A 359 -16.94 2.67 11.93
C ASP A 359 -16.52 1.93 13.21
N GLU A 360 -17.47 1.68 14.11
CA GLU A 360 -17.21 0.99 15.38
C GLU A 360 -16.66 -0.43 15.21
N THR A 361 -16.98 -1.07 14.08
CA THR A 361 -16.52 -2.43 13.74
C THR A 361 -15.08 -2.41 13.23
N GLN A 362 -14.58 -1.22 12.91
CA GLN A 362 -13.31 -0.94 12.26
C GLN A 362 -13.26 -1.40 10.80
N GLU A 363 -14.19 -2.20 10.31
CA GLU A 363 -14.15 -2.80 8.97
C GLU A 363 -14.19 -1.73 7.86
N ASN A 364 -14.96 -0.66 8.08
CA ASN A 364 -15.16 0.39 7.08
C ASN A 364 -14.43 1.68 7.45
N LEU A 365 -13.44 2.04 6.65
CA LEU A 365 -12.86 3.38 6.66
C LEU A 365 -13.84 4.37 6.01
N PHE A 366 -14.31 5.35 6.77
CA PHE A 366 -15.15 6.45 6.27
C PHE A 366 -14.33 7.49 5.52
N VAL A 367 -13.21 7.93 6.11
CA VAL A 367 -12.35 8.97 5.54
C VAL A 367 -10.93 8.84 6.03
N GLU A 368 -10.02 9.31 5.20
CA GLU A 368 -8.66 9.61 5.59
C GLU A 368 -8.33 11.07 5.27
N LEU A 369 -7.88 11.81 6.28
CA LEU A 369 -7.52 13.21 6.22
C LEU A 369 -6.00 13.33 6.35
N TRP A 370 -5.40 14.20 5.53
CA TRP A 370 -3.95 14.26 5.34
C TRP A 370 -3.40 15.59 5.83
N GLY A 371 -2.12 15.60 6.24
CA GLY A 371 -1.45 16.80 6.75
C GLY A 371 -2.19 17.45 7.91
N VAL A 372 -2.74 16.64 8.81
CA VAL A 372 -3.59 17.11 9.90
C VAL A 372 -2.79 17.40 11.16
N ASP A 373 -2.64 18.66 11.54
CA ASP A 373 -1.85 19.01 12.72
C ASP A 373 -2.63 18.89 14.03
N ASN A 374 -3.85 19.44 14.08
CA ASN A 374 -4.73 19.44 15.25
C ASN A 374 -6.11 18.98 14.82
N TYR A 375 -6.82 18.31 15.71
CA TYR A 375 -8.17 17.83 15.45
C TYR A 375 -8.97 17.62 16.74
N GLY A 376 -10.27 17.40 16.56
CA GLY A 376 -11.11 16.85 17.60
C GLY A 376 -12.58 16.81 17.21
N TRP A 377 -13.37 16.08 17.98
CA TRP A 377 -14.80 15.95 17.75
C TRP A 377 -15.55 17.22 18.18
N ILE A 378 -16.39 17.75 17.30
CA ILE A 378 -17.42 18.73 17.65
C ILE A 378 -18.61 18.01 18.28
N ASN A 379 -19.03 16.90 17.66
CA ASN A 379 -20.05 15.97 18.12
C ASN A 379 -19.86 14.62 17.40
N ASP A 380 -20.84 13.73 17.48
CA ASP A 380 -20.80 12.38 16.89
C ASP A 380 -20.75 12.35 15.34
N ARG A 381 -21.03 13.49 14.69
CA ARG A 381 -21.07 13.63 13.23
C ARG A 381 -19.90 14.43 12.68
N TYR A 382 -19.45 15.47 13.39
CA TYR A 382 -18.50 16.43 12.86
C TYR A 382 -17.15 16.36 13.56
N LEU A 383 -16.09 16.19 12.77
CA LEU A 383 -14.70 16.32 13.19
C LEU A 383 -14.16 17.68 12.73
N ILE A 384 -13.59 18.47 13.63
CA ILE A 384 -12.83 19.68 13.26
C ILE A 384 -11.35 19.35 13.18
N TYR A 385 -10.63 19.96 12.24
CA TYR A 385 -9.20 19.80 12.13
C TYR A 385 -8.51 20.97 11.44
N THR A 386 -7.21 21.11 11.66
CA THR A 386 -6.32 21.98 10.89
C THR A 386 -5.57 21.17 9.87
N GLN A 387 -5.49 21.66 8.65
CA GLN A 387 -4.74 21.03 7.57
C GLN A 387 -3.64 21.99 7.11
N ALA A 388 -2.43 21.45 6.97
CA ALA A 388 -1.28 22.14 6.42
C ALA A 388 -0.59 21.22 5.39
N MET A 389 -1.16 21.16 4.19
CA MET A 389 -0.63 20.34 3.09
C MET A 389 0.05 21.19 2.02
N ASP A 390 1.27 20.79 1.66
CA ASP A 390 2.11 21.40 0.63
C ASP A 390 1.96 20.67 -0.72
N GLU A 391 1.78 21.44 -1.80
CA GLU A 391 1.71 21.00 -3.19
C GLU A 391 2.83 20.03 -3.58
N MET A 392 4.03 20.19 -3.00
CA MET A 392 5.21 19.39 -3.36
C MET A 392 5.04 17.88 -3.13
N LEU A 393 4.06 17.46 -2.31
CA LEU A 393 3.79 16.06 -1.98
C LEU A 393 2.56 15.48 -2.69
N PHE A 394 1.72 16.30 -3.35
CA PHE A 394 0.36 15.90 -3.75
C PHE A 394 -0.12 16.46 -5.10
N GLY A 395 0.77 17.01 -5.91
CA GLY A 395 0.46 17.51 -7.24
C GLY A 395 -0.13 18.92 -7.27
N GLU A 396 -0.10 19.54 -8.46
CA GLU A 396 -0.50 20.93 -8.69
C GLU A 396 -1.95 21.21 -8.25
N GLY A 397 -2.16 22.27 -7.46
CA GLY A 397 -3.50 22.78 -7.09
C GLY A 397 -4.11 22.17 -5.82
N ASN A 398 -3.37 21.32 -5.10
CA ASN A 398 -3.83 20.68 -3.86
C ASN A 398 -3.34 21.37 -2.57
N ASN A 399 -2.79 22.59 -2.66
CA ASN A 399 -2.47 23.40 -1.49
C ASN A 399 -3.73 23.62 -0.64
N LYS A 400 -3.72 23.04 0.57
CA LYS A 400 -4.79 23.18 1.55
C LYS A 400 -4.20 23.58 2.88
N TYR A 401 -4.37 24.86 3.19
CA TYR A 401 -3.99 25.46 4.46
C TYR A 401 -5.23 26.03 5.12
N GLY A 402 -5.55 25.60 6.34
CA GLY A 402 -6.73 26.14 7.02
C GLY A 402 -7.32 25.27 8.12
N ILE A 403 -8.54 25.65 8.50
CA ILE A 403 -9.39 24.91 9.42
C ILE A 403 -10.59 24.40 8.65
N PHE A 404 -10.88 23.13 8.84
CA PHE A 404 -11.91 22.39 8.14
C PHE A 404 -12.76 21.61 9.12
N ILE A 405 -14.00 21.34 8.73
CA ILE A 405 -14.89 20.43 9.43
C ILE A 405 -15.29 19.32 8.47
N TYR A 406 -15.07 18.08 8.88
CA TYR A 406 -15.54 16.91 8.14
C TYR A 406 -16.88 16.43 8.69
N ASP A 407 -17.87 16.34 7.81
CA ASP A 407 -19.16 15.70 8.08
C ASP A 407 -19.05 14.20 7.79
N CYS A 408 -19.01 13.39 8.84
CA CYS A 408 -18.82 11.94 8.71
C CYS A 408 -20.04 11.23 8.12
N LEU A 409 -21.23 11.83 8.22
CA LEU A 409 -22.46 11.23 7.68
C LEU A 409 -22.58 11.50 6.18
N GLU A 410 -22.40 12.77 5.77
CA GLU A 410 -22.50 13.19 4.37
C GLU A 410 -21.18 13.00 3.59
N LYS A 411 -20.14 12.54 4.28
CA LYS A 411 -18.77 12.34 3.75
C LYS A 411 -18.21 13.59 3.07
N LYS A 412 -18.46 14.75 3.68
CA LYS A 412 -18.18 16.05 3.05
C LYS A 412 -17.36 16.96 3.95
N GLU A 413 -16.36 17.60 3.36
CA GLU A 413 -15.58 18.64 4.01
C GLU A 413 -16.23 20.01 3.87
N ILE A 414 -16.16 20.80 4.93
CA ILE A 414 -16.61 22.19 5.02
C ILE A 414 -15.40 23.05 5.39
N SER A 415 -14.99 23.95 4.48
CA SER A 415 -13.97 24.95 4.78
C SER A 415 -14.52 25.97 5.78
N VAL A 416 -13.88 26.07 6.94
CA VAL A 416 -14.17 27.10 7.95
C VAL A 416 -13.37 28.35 7.62
N VAL A 417 -12.07 28.17 7.41
CA VAL A 417 -11.13 29.19 6.93
C VAL A 417 -10.08 28.48 6.09
N SER A 418 -9.80 28.99 4.89
CA SER A 418 -8.77 28.46 4.00
C SER A 418 -7.90 29.58 3.43
N PHE A 419 -6.63 29.27 3.18
CA PHE A 419 -5.61 30.18 2.66
C PHE A 419 -4.94 29.56 1.42
N GLU A 420 -4.49 30.42 0.52
CA GLU A 420 -3.74 30.01 -0.68
C GLU A 420 -2.28 29.66 -0.33
N GLU A 421 -1.71 30.33 0.66
CA GLU A 421 -0.33 30.12 1.11
C GLU A 421 -0.31 29.55 2.53
N ARG A 422 0.83 28.94 2.88
CA ARG A 422 1.05 28.39 4.21
C ARG A 422 1.13 29.50 5.26
N GLU A 423 -0.02 29.82 5.84
CA GLU A 423 -0.10 30.61 7.06
C GLU A 423 0.01 29.69 8.29
N ALA A 424 0.72 30.15 9.30
CA ALA A 424 0.82 29.45 10.58
C ALA A 424 -0.50 29.63 11.35
N ILE A 425 -1.46 28.73 11.09
CA ILE A 425 -2.75 28.67 11.75
C ILE A 425 -2.77 27.61 12.84
N PHE A 426 -3.30 27.97 14.00
CA PHE A 426 -3.41 27.07 15.14
C PHE A 426 -4.86 27.05 15.64
N LEU A 427 -5.48 25.88 15.63
CA LEU A 427 -6.75 25.66 16.30
C LEU A 427 -6.51 25.68 17.82
N THR A 428 -7.17 26.60 18.53
CA THR A 428 -6.94 26.82 19.97
C THR A 428 -8.08 26.30 20.84
N SER A 429 -9.31 26.31 20.33
CA SER A 429 -10.46 25.71 21.03
C SER A 429 -11.61 25.44 20.08
N TRP A 430 -12.48 24.49 20.45
CA TRP A 430 -13.80 24.34 19.88
C TRP A 430 -14.76 23.96 21.01
N ASP A 431 -15.90 24.62 21.04
CA ASP A 431 -17.01 24.30 21.94
C ASP A 431 -18.32 24.28 21.17
N LYS A 432 -19.44 24.00 21.84
CA LYS A 432 -20.75 23.74 21.20
C LYS A 432 -21.13 24.70 20.07
N ASN A 433 -20.72 25.97 20.12
CA ASN A 433 -21.13 26.97 19.14
C ASN A 433 -19.97 27.86 18.65
N THR A 434 -18.72 27.61 19.08
CA THR A 434 -17.59 28.47 18.71
C THR A 434 -16.32 27.71 18.37
N ILE A 435 -15.56 28.27 17.45
CA ILE A 435 -14.23 27.80 17.04
C ILE A 435 -13.25 28.94 17.28
N GLY A 436 -12.28 28.72 18.16
CA GLY A 436 -11.17 29.62 18.45
C GLY A 436 -9.93 29.21 17.67
N TYR A 437 -9.27 30.18 17.04
CA TYR A 437 -8.03 29.93 16.31
C TYR A 437 -7.13 31.16 16.26
N ASN A 438 -5.83 30.91 16.08
CA ASN A 438 -4.82 31.95 15.96
C ASN A 438 -4.17 31.91 14.58
N ILE A 439 -3.90 33.08 14.01
CA ILE A 439 -3.06 33.24 12.84
C ILE A 439 -1.77 33.93 13.30
N GLU A 440 -0.63 33.29 13.08
CA GLU A 440 0.69 33.87 13.31
C GLU A 440 1.20 34.56 12.04
N GLU A 441 1.41 35.87 12.14
CA GLU A 441 2.13 36.70 11.18
C GLU A 441 3.55 36.98 11.72
N GLU A 442 4.52 37.30 10.86
CA GLU A 442 5.96 37.44 11.17
C GLU A 442 6.31 38.15 12.50
N ASN A 443 5.45 39.06 12.99
CA ASN A 443 5.66 39.79 14.24
C ASN A 443 4.40 39.88 15.13
N SER A 444 3.34 39.13 14.85
CA SER A 444 2.13 39.14 15.68
C SER A 444 1.27 37.90 15.52
N SER A 445 0.78 37.35 16.63
CA SER A 445 -0.35 36.42 16.63
C SER A 445 -1.66 37.20 16.87
N LYS A 446 -2.66 36.94 16.01
CA LYS A 446 -4.03 37.46 16.09
C LYS A 446 -4.98 36.32 16.42
N GLU A 447 -5.85 36.53 17.40
CA GLU A 447 -6.86 35.55 17.83
C GLU A 447 -8.21 35.84 17.17
N TYR A 448 -8.87 34.79 16.72
CA TYR A 448 -10.15 34.82 16.05
C TYR A 448 -11.11 33.87 16.73
N THR A 449 -12.40 34.24 16.68
CA THR A 449 -13.49 33.36 17.08
C THR A 449 -14.52 33.34 15.99
N LEU A 450 -14.92 32.15 15.58
CA LEU A 450 -16.00 31.91 14.65
C LEU A 450 -17.18 31.30 15.40
N GLU A 451 -18.38 31.80 15.16
CA GLU A 451 -19.61 31.21 15.67
C GLU A 451 -20.20 30.26 14.63
N TYR A 452 -20.75 29.13 15.07
CA TYR A 452 -21.50 28.22 14.22
C TYR A 452 -22.80 27.78 14.91
N THR A 453 -23.75 27.28 14.13
CA THR A 453 -25.05 26.80 14.62
C THR A 453 -25.46 25.52 13.92
N PHE A 454 -26.25 24.68 14.58
CA PHE A 454 -26.92 23.55 13.95
C PHE A 454 -28.36 23.90 13.60
N ASP A 455 -28.84 23.45 12.44
CA ASP A 455 -30.26 23.50 12.11
C ASP A 455 -31.05 22.36 12.77
N GLU A 456 -32.35 22.26 12.48
CA GLU A 456 -33.22 21.22 13.06
C GLU A 456 -32.87 19.80 12.62
N GLU A 457 -32.17 19.66 11.48
CA GLU A 457 -31.68 18.40 10.92
C GLU A 457 -30.27 18.07 11.43
N GLY A 458 -29.68 18.94 12.25
CA GLY A 458 -28.31 18.78 12.75
C GLY A 458 -27.22 19.17 11.75
N ASN A 459 -27.57 19.88 10.67
CA ASN A 459 -26.58 20.38 9.72
C ASN A 459 -25.87 21.60 10.29
N ILE A 460 -24.54 21.64 10.18
CA ILE A 460 -23.74 22.76 10.67
C ILE A 460 -23.77 23.93 9.68
N SER A 461 -23.98 25.14 10.20
CA SER A 461 -23.87 26.40 9.47
C SER A 461 -22.82 27.28 10.11
N ILE A 462 -21.84 27.69 9.32
CA ILE A 462 -20.74 28.56 9.73
C ILE A 462 -21.19 30.01 9.69
N GLY A 463 -21.05 30.71 10.82
CA GLY A 463 -21.45 32.09 11.03
C GLY A 463 -20.34 33.11 10.71
N LYS A 464 -20.49 34.32 11.23
CA LYS A 464 -19.54 35.42 10.96
C LYS A 464 -18.28 35.28 11.83
N VAL A 465 -17.11 35.43 11.19
CA VAL A 465 -15.82 35.58 11.87
C VAL A 465 -15.82 36.87 12.71
N LYS A 466 -15.45 36.77 13.99
CA LYS A 466 -15.17 37.90 14.87
C LYS A 466 -13.67 37.91 15.20
N GLN A 467 -12.96 38.90 14.69
CA GLN A 467 -11.57 39.13 15.09
C GLN A 467 -11.52 39.78 16.47
N TYR A 468 -10.79 39.17 17.41
CA TYR A 468 -10.45 39.84 18.66
C TYR A 468 -9.21 40.71 18.44
N LYS A 469 -9.33 42.01 18.70
CA LYS A 469 -8.16 42.89 18.76
C LYS A 469 -7.37 42.59 20.03
N LYS A 470 -6.05 42.47 19.89
CA LYS A 470 -5.10 42.70 20.99
C LYS A 470 -5.28 44.08 21.57
#